data_AF-A0A453EWK3-F1
#
_entry.id   AF-A0A453EWK3-F1
#
_cell.length_a   1.000
_cell.length_b   1.000
_cell.length_c   1.000
_cell.angle_alpha   90.00
_cell.angle_beta   90.00
_cell.angle_gamma   90.00
#
_symmetry.space_group_name_H-M   'P 1'
#
loop_
_entity.id
_entity.type
_entity.pdbx_description
1 polymer ?
#
loop_
_entity_poly.entity_id
_entity_poly.type
_entity_poly.pdbx_seq_one_letter_code
_entity_poly.pdbx_strand_id
1 'polypeptide(L)'
;MSPLSGRLIVVVGAGGAAKAIAYGAKKKGARVVVANRTYEKAVTLANAVGGQALRLADLENFRPEEGTILANATSLGMYPNVDGTPVPKKALRFYDVVFDAVYAPKVTRLLREAKEHGVKVVSGVEMFVRQAMGQFEHFTGGIEAPESLMREIAAQYT
;
A
#
# COMPACT_ATOMS: atom_id res chain seq x y z
N MET A 1 -8.49 20.67 -0.32
CA MET A 1 -8.89 19.28 -0.64
C MET A 1 -7.70 18.35 -0.43
N SER A 2 -7.89 17.06 -0.12
CA SER A 2 -6.77 16.12 0.04
C SER A 2 -6.01 15.95 -1.28
N PRO A 3 -4.67 15.76 -1.27
CA PRO A 3 -3.91 15.40 -2.48
C PRO A 3 -4.36 14.07 -3.13
N LEU A 4 -5.11 13.23 -2.42
CA LEU A 4 -5.68 11.99 -2.93
C LEU A 4 -7.06 12.16 -3.59
N SER A 5 -7.69 13.33 -3.45
CA SER A 5 -9.04 13.57 -3.96
C SER A 5 -9.08 13.42 -5.48
N GLY A 6 -10.01 12.62 -6.00
CA GLY A 6 -10.17 12.37 -7.45
C GLY A 6 -9.19 11.35 -8.04
N ARG A 7 -8.02 11.14 -7.41
CA ARG A 7 -7.03 10.15 -7.85
C ARG A 7 -7.55 8.72 -7.70
N LEU A 8 -7.05 7.84 -8.56
CA LEU A 8 -7.29 6.41 -8.46
C LEU A 8 -6.21 5.75 -7.59
N ILE A 9 -6.64 4.92 -6.63
CA ILE A 9 -5.76 4.07 -5.84
C ILE A 9 -6.12 2.61 -6.11
N VAL A 10 -5.15 1.86 -6.62
CA VAL A 10 -5.23 0.41 -6.80
C VAL A 10 -4.65 -0.27 -5.57
N VAL A 11 -5.51 -0.86 -4.74
CA VAL A 11 -5.13 -1.59 -3.53
C VAL A 11 -4.98 -3.06 -3.88
N VAL A 12 -3.79 -3.63 -3.69
CA VAL A 12 -3.55 -5.06 -3.88
C VAL A 12 -3.70 -5.80 -2.55
N GLY A 13 -4.63 -6.75 -2.49
CA GLY A 13 -5.00 -7.49 -1.30
C GLY A 13 -6.41 -7.12 -0.83
N ALA A 14 -6.97 -7.97 0.05
CA ALA A 14 -8.28 -7.76 0.68
C ALA A 14 -8.28 -8.10 2.20
N GLY A 15 -7.08 -8.11 2.81
CA GLY A 15 -6.88 -8.33 4.25
C GLY A 15 -7.10 -7.08 5.09
N GLY A 16 -6.72 -7.13 6.38
CA GLY A 16 -6.89 -6.01 7.32
C GLY A 16 -6.22 -4.71 6.86
N ALA A 17 -4.96 -4.78 6.43
CA ALA A 17 -4.24 -3.61 5.90
C ALA A 17 -4.93 -3.02 4.66
N ALA A 18 -5.35 -3.89 3.73
CA ALA A 18 -6.08 -3.45 2.53
C ALA A 18 -7.40 -2.75 2.88
N LYS A 19 -8.15 -3.27 3.88
CA LYS A 19 -9.37 -2.62 4.38
C LYS A 19 -9.11 -1.22 4.91
N ALA A 20 -8.07 -1.06 5.74
CA ALA A 20 -7.70 0.25 6.30
C ALA A 20 -7.29 1.24 5.21
N ILE A 21 -6.45 0.81 4.26
CA ILE A 21 -5.99 1.64 3.14
C ILE A 21 -7.17 2.04 2.25
N ALA A 22 -8.01 1.09 1.83
CA ALA A 22 -9.16 1.34 0.97
C ALA A 22 -10.16 2.32 1.61
N TYR A 23 -10.48 2.12 2.90
CA TYR A 23 -11.37 3.02 3.63
C TYR A 23 -10.77 4.42 3.79
N GLY A 24 -9.49 4.52 4.16
CA GLY A 24 -8.78 5.79 4.28
C GLY A 24 -8.72 6.54 2.96
N ALA A 25 -8.40 5.85 1.86
CA ALA A 25 -8.42 6.39 0.51
C ALA A 25 -9.78 6.98 0.14
N LYS A 26 -10.86 6.20 0.34
CA LYS A 26 -12.23 6.67 0.06
C LYS A 26 -12.59 7.89 0.89
N LYS A 27 -12.28 7.89 2.20
CA LYS A 27 -12.51 9.06 3.07
C LYS A 27 -11.75 10.32 2.63
N LYS A 28 -10.62 10.16 1.94
CA LYS A 28 -9.86 11.28 1.37
C LYS A 28 -10.31 11.69 -0.04
N GLY A 29 -11.39 11.09 -0.55
CA GLY A 29 -12.00 11.44 -1.85
C GLY A 29 -11.40 10.70 -3.05
N ALA A 30 -10.58 9.67 -2.83
CA ALA A 30 -10.03 8.87 -3.91
C ALA A 30 -11.05 7.87 -4.47
N ARG A 31 -10.86 7.48 -5.73
CA ARG A 31 -11.47 6.26 -6.30
C ARG A 31 -10.60 5.07 -5.91
N VAL A 32 -11.24 3.92 -5.66
CA VAL A 32 -10.55 2.71 -5.21
C VAL A 32 -10.85 1.56 -6.14
N VAL A 33 -9.79 0.88 -6.60
CA VAL A 33 -9.84 -0.45 -7.19
C VAL A 33 -9.18 -1.43 -6.24
N VAL A 34 -9.81 -2.56 -5.97
CA VAL A 34 -9.27 -3.63 -5.13
C VAL A 34 -8.91 -4.81 -6.01
N ALA A 35 -7.62 -5.14 -6.09
CA ALA A 35 -7.12 -6.29 -6.81
C ALA A 35 -6.77 -7.40 -5.80
N ASN A 36 -7.32 -8.61 -5.96
CA ASN A 36 -6.99 -9.71 -5.03
C ASN A 36 -6.98 -11.07 -5.74
N ARG A 37 -6.22 -12.03 -5.18
CA ARG A 37 -6.15 -13.41 -5.69
C ARG A 37 -7.49 -14.13 -5.60
N THR A 38 -8.18 -14.03 -4.46
CA THR A 38 -9.56 -14.50 -4.30
C THR A 38 -10.49 -13.35 -4.67
N TYR A 39 -11.09 -13.43 -5.85
CA TYR A 39 -11.84 -12.32 -6.45
C TYR A 39 -13.03 -11.88 -5.58
N GLU A 40 -13.71 -12.81 -4.93
CA GLU A 40 -14.86 -12.56 -4.06
C GLU A 40 -14.49 -11.65 -2.89
N LYS A 41 -13.27 -11.79 -2.35
CA LYS A 41 -12.77 -10.90 -1.29
C LYS A 41 -12.51 -9.49 -1.82
N ALA A 42 -12.08 -9.34 -3.07
CA ALA A 42 -11.95 -8.03 -3.71
C ALA A 42 -13.32 -7.38 -3.92
N VAL A 43 -14.31 -8.13 -4.40
CA VAL A 43 -15.70 -7.65 -4.57
C VAL A 43 -16.27 -7.16 -3.25
N THR A 44 -16.16 -7.97 -2.19
CA THR A 44 -16.67 -7.58 -0.85
C THR A 44 -16.03 -6.29 -0.36
N LEU A 45 -14.70 -6.15 -0.46
CA LEU A 45 -14.03 -4.92 -0.02
C LEU A 45 -14.36 -3.72 -0.93
N ALA A 46 -14.37 -3.91 -2.25
CA ALA A 46 -14.71 -2.86 -3.20
C ALA A 46 -16.12 -2.30 -2.94
N ASN A 47 -17.10 -3.17 -2.75
CA ASN A 47 -18.48 -2.77 -2.43
C ASN A 47 -18.54 -1.98 -1.11
N ALA A 48 -17.82 -2.42 -0.08
CA ALA A 48 -17.80 -1.74 1.22
C ALA A 48 -17.26 -0.30 1.17
N VAL A 49 -16.47 0.04 0.15
CA VAL A 49 -15.93 1.40 -0.04
C VAL A 49 -16.50 2.13 -1.27
N GLY A 50 -17.48 1.52 -1.97
CA GLY A 50 -18.00 2.05 -3.23
C GLY A 50 -16.91 2.23 -4.29
N GLY A 51 -16.09 1.19 -4.46
CA GLY A 51 -15.02 1.08 -5.45
C GLY A 51 -15.28 -0.06 -6.45
N GLN A 52 -14.24 -0.47 -7.16
CA GLN A 52 -14.29 -1.55 -8.16
C GLN A 52 -13.39 -2.72 -7.76
N ALA A 53 -13.75 -3.93 -8.16
CA ALA A 53 -12.95 -5.12 -7.94
C ALA A 53 -12.21 -5.54 -9.21
N LEU A 54 -11.03 -6.10 -9.05
CA LEU A 54 -10.20 -6.62 -10.12
C LEU A 54 -9.62 -7.99 -9.69
N ARG A 55 -9.50 -8.94 -10.62
CA ARG A 55 -8.72 -10.16 -10.34
C ARG A 55 -7.24 -9.79 -10.36
N LEU A 56 -6.46 -10.36 -9.44
CA LEU A 56 -5.02 -10.07 -9.40
C LEU A 56 -4.32 -10.37 -10.75
N ALA A 57 -4.76 -11.42 -11.47
CA ALA A 57 -4.22 -11.78 -12.77
C ALA A 57 -4.44 -10.69 -13.85
N ASP A 58 -5.51 -9.91 -13.74
CA ASP A 58 -5.83 -8.86 -14.71
C ASP A 58 -4.96 -7.60 -14.51
N LEU A 59 -4.29 -7.49 -13.35
CA LEU A 59 -3.48 -6.33 -13.00
C LEU A 59 -2.25 -6.15 -13.90
N GLU A 60 -1.74 -7.23 -14.50
CA GLU A 60 -0.65 -7.17 -15.50
C GLU A 60 -1.05 -6.36 -16.75
N ASN A 61 -2.32 -6.46 -17.14
CA ASN A 61 -2.86 -5.81 -18.33
C ASN A 61 -3.63 -4.52 -18.01
N PHE A 62 -3.81 -4.21 -16.73
CA PHE A 62 -4.43 -2.97 -16.29
C PHE A 62 -3.55 -1.77 -16.68
N ARG A 63 -4.16 -0.80 -17.37
CA ARG A 63 -3.53 0.44 -17.81
C ARG A 63 -4.32 1.59 -17.20
N PRO A 64 -4.03 1.96 -15.95
CA PRO A 64 -4.74 3.05 -15.32
C PRO A 64 -4.41 4.40 -15.97
N GLU A 65 -5.24 5.39 -15.67
CA GLU A 65 -4.97 6.79 -15.97
C GLU A 65 -3.73 7.33 -15.24
N GLU A 66 -3.13 8.39 -15.78
CA GLU A 66 -2.06 9.16 -15.15
C GLU A 66 -2.48 9.64 -13.76
N GLY A 67 -1.55 9.70 -12.80
CA GLY A 67 -1.90 10.06 -11.42
C GLY A 67 -2.26 8.89 -10.51
N THR A 68 -2.32 7.66 -11.04
CA THR A 68 -2.74 6.48 -10.28
C THR A 68 -1.67 5.99 -9.31
N ILE A 69 -2.13 5.57 -8.12
CA ILE A 69 -1.29 5.06 -7.04
C ILE A 69 -1.51 3.55 -6.90
N LEU A 70 -0.44 2.77 -6.86
CA LEU A 70 -0.49 1.35 -6.48
C LEU A 70 -0.14 1.20 -5.00
N ALA A 71 -0.95 0.46 -4.25
CA ALA A 71 -0.73 0.17 -2.84
C ALA A 71 -0.76 -1.34 -2.60
N ASN A 72 0.41 -1.97 -2.44
CA ASN A 72 0.48 -3.36 -2.02
C ASN A 72 0.16 -3.49 -0.53
N ALA A 73 -0.87 -4.26 -0.21
CA ALA A 73 -1.28 -4.59 1.15
C ALA A 73 -1.32 -6.12 1.37
N THR A 74 -0.57 -6.85 0.55
CA THR A 74 -0.31 -8.29 0.73
C THR A 74 1.03 -8.52 1.41
N SER A 75 1.37 -9.79 1.71
CA SER A 75 2.68 -10.19 2.21
C SER A 75 3.67 -10.60 1.10
N LEU A 76 3.34 -10.40 -0.18
CA LEU A 76 4.25 -10.71 -1.29
C LEU A 76 5.50 -9.81 -1.23
N GLY A 77 6.68 -10.43 -1.28
CA GLY A 77 7.96 -9.72 -1.16
C GLY A 77 8.46 -9.58 0.28
N MET A 78 7.70 -10.07 1.28
CA MET A 78 8.13 -10.10 2.68
C MET A 78 9.09 -11.26 2.94
N TYR A 79 10.07 -11.06 3.85
CA TYR A 79 10.98 -12.11 4.31
C TYR A 79 10.19 -13.36 4.80
N PRO A 80 10.63 -14.59 4.47
CA PRO A 80 11.83 -14.94 3.69
C PRO A 80 11.62 -14.90 2.16
N ASN A 81 10.39 -14.71 1.69
CA ASN A 81 10.01 -14.79 0.27
C ASN A 81 10.18 -13.45 -0.46
N VAL A 82 11.41 -12.93 -0.49
CA VAL A 82 11.73 -11.57 -0.96
C VAL A 82 11.59 -11.35 -2.47
N ASP A 83 11.57 -12.43 -3.26
CA ASP A 83 11.43 -12.37 -4.72
C ASP A 83 9.98 -12.24 -5.20
N GLY A 84 9.01 -12.31 -4.29
CA GLY A 84 7.60 -12.10 -4.60
C GLY A 84 7.31 -10.65 -5.02
N THR A 85 6.43 -10.47 -6.00
CA THR A 85 5.85 -9.17 -6.37
C THR A 85 4.39 -9.36 -6.79
N PRO A 86 3.47 -8.43 -6.46
CA PRO A 86 2.07 -8.52 -6.87
C PRO A 86 1.84 -8.22 -8.37
N VAL A 87 2.79 -7.53 -9.02
CA VAL A 87 2.65 -7.10 -10.41
C VAL A 87 3.98 -7.26 -11.17
N PRO A 88 3.94 -7.56 -12.48
CA PRO A 88 5.15 -7.56 -13.30
C PRO A 88 5.75 -6.16 -13.42
N LYS A 89 7.08 -6.06 -13.41
CA LYS A 89 7.86 -4.82 -13.59
C LYS A 89 7.30 -3.89 -14.68
N LYS A 90 7.00 -4.44 -15.87
CA LYS A 90 6.49 -3.66 -17.02
C LYS A 90 5.20 -2.88 -16.74
N ALA A 91 4.37 -3.34 -15.79
CA ALA A 91 3.13 -2.68 -15.43
C ALA A 91 3.37 -1.47 -14.50
N LEU A 92 4.51 -1.42 -13.80
CA LEU A 92 4.82 -0.37 -12.82
C LEU A 92 4.95 1.01 -13.46
N ARG A 93 5.37 1.09 -14.72
CA ARG A 93 5.51 2.35 -15.46
C ARG A 93 4.19 3.14 -15.64
N PHE A 94 3.04 2.52 -15.38
CA PHE A 94 1.72 3.18 -15.49
C PHE A 94 1.26 3.81 -14.16
N TYR A 95 2.09 3.80 -13.13
CA TYR A 95 1.76 4.36 -11.81
C TYR A 95 2.67 5.55 -11.49
N ASP A 96 2.11 6.58 -10.86
CA ASP A 96 2.87 7.73 -10.35
C ASP A 96 3.59 7.41 -9.04
N VAL A 97 2.90 6.62 -8.19
CA VAL A 97 3.35 6.26 -6.86
C VAL A 97 3.11 4.78 -6.62
N VAL A 98 4.12 4.10 -6.09
CA VAL A 98 4.02 2.72 -5.59
C VAL A 98 4.30 2.71 -4.10
N PHE A 99 3.30 2.36 -3.31
CA PHE A 99 3.38 2.10 -1.88
C PHE A 99 3.38 0.58 -1.65
N ASP A 100 4.21 0.13 -0.73
CA ASP A 100 4.24 -1.27 -0.29
C ASP A 100 4.14 -1.32 1.24
N ALA A 101 3.12 -1.99 1.78
CA ALA A 101 2.95 -2.14 3.22
C ALA A 101 3.98 -3.08 3.85
N VAL A 102 4.66 -3.91 3.04
CA VAL A 102 5.77 -4.72 3.49
C VAL A 102 6.93 -3.80 3.90
N TYR A 103 7.41 -3.99 5.13
CA TYR A 103 8.52 -3.23 5.70
C TYR A 103 9.79 -4.06 5.94
N ALA A 104 9.70 -5.40 5.84
CA ALA A 104 10.82 -6.32 6.01
C ALA A 104 10.88 -7.29 4.81
N PRO A 105 11.78 -7.06 3.84
CA PRO A 105 12.84 -6.05 3.82
C PRO A 105 12.32 -4.63 3.56
N LYS A 106 13.08 -3.61 3.98
CA LYS A 106 12.78 -2.19 3.74
C LYS A 106 12.57 -1.82 2.27
N VAL A 107 13.32 -2.48 1.37
CA VAL A 107 13.22 -2.32 -0.08
C VAL A 107 12.83 -3.67 -0.69
N THR A 108 11.54 -3.85 -0.96
CA THR A 108 11.01 -5.04 -1.62
C THR A 108 11.36 -5.05 -3.11
N ARG A 109 11.21 -6.22 -3.75
CA ARG A 109 11.27 -6.33 -5.21
C ARG A 109 10.33 -5.34 -5.91
N LEU A 110 9.11 -5.17 -5.41
CA LEU A 110 8.12 -4.23 -5.95
C LEU A 110 8.66 -2.79 -5.96
N LEU A 111 9.19 -2.32 -4.83
CA LEU A 111 9.72 -0.97 -4.71
C LEU A 111 10.99 -0.77 -5.55
N ARG A 112 11.86 -1.79 -5.63
CA ARG A 112 13.06 -1.76 -6.48
C ARG A 112 12.69 -1.63 -7.96
N GLU A 113 11.80 -2.50 -8.45
CA GLU A 113 11.36 -2.49 -9.85
C GLU A 113 10.59 -1.21 -10.22
N ALA A 114 9.85 -0.61 -9.27
CA ALA A 114 9.17 0.66 -9.47
C ALA A 114 10.18 1.82 -9.63
N LYS A 115 11.22 1.88 -8.77
CA LYS A 115 12.29 2.88 -8.88
C LYS A 115 13.03 2.81 -10.22
N GLU A 116 13.25 1.61 -10.75
CA GLU A 116 13.88 1.41 -12.07
C GLU A 116 13.07 2.03 -13.22
N HIS A 117 11.78 2.29 -13.01
CA HIS A 117 10.92 3.02 -13.95
C HIS A 117 10.75 4.51 -13.61
N GLY A 118 11.51 5.05 -12.66
CA GLY A 118 11.40 6.45 -12.21
C GLY A 118 10.14 6.74 -11.39
N VAL A 119 9.42 5.71 -10.97
CA VAL A 119 8.18 5.84 -10.18
C VAL A 119 8.52 6.24 -8.75
N LYS A 120 7.74 7.14 -8.16
CA LYS A 120 7.91 7.51 -6.76
C LYS A 120 7.52 6.33 -5.88
N VAL A 121 8.36 5.99 -4.90
CA VAL A 121 8.08 4.87 -4.01
C VAL A 121 7.91 5.29 -2.55
N VAL A 122 7.04 4.59 -1.84
CA VAL A 122 6.83 4.77 -0.40
C VAL A 122 6.97 3.41 0.29
N SER A 123 7.97 3.29 1.18
CA SER A 123 8.26 2.05 1.91
C SER A 123 7.25 1.81 3.03
N GLY A 124 7.01 0.54 3.35
CA GLY A 124 6.15 0.12 4.46
C GLY A 124 6.65 0.59 5.82
N VAL A 125 7.95 0.91 5.94
CA VAL A 125 8.52 1.51 7.15
C VAL A 125 7.80 2.80 7.53
N GLU A 126 7.38 3.62 6.55
CA GLU A 126 6.63 4.86 6.84
C GLU A 126 5.26 4.55 7.45
N MET A 127 4.57 3.51 6.98
CA MET A 127 3.32 3.07 7.59
C MET A 127 3.58 2.48 8.98
N PHE A 128 4.60 1.62 9.10
CA PHE A 128 4.96 0.92 10.33
C PHE A 128 5.28 1.88 11.49
N VAL A 129 6.09 2.91 11.25
CA VAL A 129 6.40 3.90 12.30
C VAL A 129 5.15 4.69 12.69
N ARG A 130 4.40 5.20 11.71
CA ARG A 130 3.22 6.05 11.97
C ARG A 130 2.11 5.30 12.73
N GLN A 131 1.89 4.02 12.41
CA GLN A 131 0.92 3.22 13.14
C GLN A 131 1.41 2.90 14.57
N ALA A 132 2.71 2.67 14.75
CA ALA A 132 3.29 2.42 16.07
C ALA A 132 3.19 3.65 16.98
N MET A 133 3.38 4.85 16.41
CA MET A 133 3.16 6.12 17.13
C MET A 133 1.71 6.23 17.63
N GLY A 134 0.72 5.96 16.76
CA GLY A 134 -0.68 5.99 17.16
C GLY A 134 -1.03 4.93 18.24
N GLN A 135 -0.38 3.77 18.21
CA GLN A 135 -0.51 2.76 19.26
C GLN A 135 0.12 3.22 20.57
N PHE A 136 1.31 3.81 20.54
CA PHE A 136 2.00 4.36 21.71
C PHE A 136 1.12 5.40 22.42
N GLU A 137 0.60 6.37 21.67
CA GLU A 137 -0.28 7.41 22.20
C GLU A 137 -1.53 6.80 22.84
N HIS A 138 -2.12 5.78 22.21
CA HIS A 138 -3.30 5.12 22.75
C HIS A 138 -3.00 4.36 24.05
N PHE A 139 -1.89 3.62 24.10
CA PHE A 139 -1.51 2.82 25.28
C PHE A 139 -1.05 3.65 26.47
N THR A 140 -0.50 4.84 26.21
CA THR A 140 0.03 5.73 27.26
C THR A 140 -0.99 6.77 27.72
N GLY A 141 -2.22 6.75 27.19
CA GLY A 141 -3.26 7.69 27.58
C GLY A 141 -3.08 9.09 26.99
N GLY A 142 -2.48 9.19 25.80
CA GLY A 142 -2.33 10.43 25.03
C GLY A 142 -0.96 11.10 25.17
N ILE A 143 0.06 10.40 25.67
CA ILE A 143 1.43 10.93 25.63
C ILE A 143 1.90 10.91 24.17
N GLU A 144 2.36 12.07 23.70
CA GLU A 144 2.87 12.23 22.34
C GLU A 144 3.98 11.22 22.03
N ALA A 145 3.87 10.53 20.89
CA ALA A 145 4.84 9.54 20.51
C ALA A 145 6.20 10.18 20.17
N PRO A 146 7.32 9.69 20.71
CA PRO A 146 8.65 10.23 20.40
C PRO A 146 9.10 9.81 18.99
N GLU A 147 8.63 10.52 17.96
CA GLU A 147 8.80 10.15 16.54
C GLU A 147 10.27 9.86 16.19
N SER A 148 11.20 10.75 16.57
CA SER A 148 12.63 10.59 16.27
C SER A 148 13.20 9.29 16.82
N LEU A 149 12.85 8.95 18.07
CA LEU A 149 13.29 7.71 18.73
C LEU A 149 12.66 6.48 18.05
N MET A 150 11.36 6.53 17.75
CA MET A 150 10.68 5.40 17.10
C MET A 150 11.22 5.14 15.69
N ARG A 151 11.59 6.20 14.94
CA ARG A 151 12.25 6.07 13.64
C ARG A 151 13.65 5.49 13.75
N GLU A 152 14.43 5.93 14.73
CA GLU A 152 15.76 5.40 15.00
C GLU A 152 15.69 3.91 15.31
N ILE A 153 14.79 3.50 16.22
CA ILE A 153 14.58 2.09 16.58
C ILE A 153 14.13 1.29 15.36
N ALA A 154 13.13 1.75 14.60
CA ALA A 154 12.67 1.03 13.42
C ALA A 154 13.81 0.79 12.42
N ALA A 155 14.67 1.78 12.18
CA ALA A 155 15.80 1.66 11.26
C ALA A 155 16.86 0.63 11.68
N GLN A 156 16.93 0.26 12.96
CA GLN A 156 17.85 -0.77 13.46
C GLN A 156 17.35 -2.20 13.18
N TYR A 157 16.04 -2.39 12.99
CA TYR A 157 15.41 -3.71 12.91
C TYR A 157 14.68 -4.00 11.58
N THR A 158 14.73 -3.09 10.59
CA THR A 158 14.09 -3.23 9.26
C THR A 158 15.07 -3.03 8.10
#